data_AF-A0A2G8KQN3-F1
#
_entry.id   AF-A0A2G8KQN3-F1
#
_cell.length_a   1.000
_cell.length_b   1.000
_cell.length_c   1.000
_cell.angle_alpha   90.00
_cell.angle_beta   90.00
_cell.angle_gamma   90.00
#
_symmetry.space_group_name_H-M   'P 1'
#
loop_
_entity.id
_entity.type
_entity.pdbx_description
1 polymer ?
#
loop_
_entity_poly.entity_id
_entity_poly.type
_entity_poly.pdbx_seq_one_letter_code
_entity_poly.pdbx_strand_id
1 'polypeptide(L)'
;MHELNIWDDNEFVFLMKNVFPTIRAKINSQQVPKFLQVSAKKKKEVQNIIADVESAKKESGDHSPDVPGLILLLCNHLGDKWDDLFYLAKETSTVQNITKDLKSTFPCIIIQGPNMYTGRKFMLAVDMVIVNDHIQTFESAMIMLFAMFFILNIEYPSEGATLMEFIQRCFVGLNPEKGRKTPKSKKSYPVNPKILALVGNLKEFESDWTV
;
A
#
# COMPACT_ATOMS: atom_id res chain seq x y z
N MET A 1 9.51 31.03 10.41
CA MET A 1 9.44 29.80 9.59
C MET A 1 7.98 29.40 9.60
N HIS A 2 7.23 29.74 8.55
CA HIS A 2 5.82 29.36 8.47
C HIS A 2 5.76 27.88 8.10
N GLU A 3 5.20 27.04 8.98
CA GLU A 3 4.80 25.68 8.61
C GLU A 3 3.78 25.81 7.47
N LEU A 4 4.17 25.41 6.26
CA LEU A 4 3.23 25.18 5.18
C LEU A 4 2.34 24.03 5.65
N ASN A 5 1.09 24.34 6.03
CA ASN A 5 0.10 23.34 6.39
C ASN A 5 -0.41 22.67 5.10
N ILE A 6 0.39 21.75 4.54
CA ILE A 6 0.10 20.99 3.30
C ILE A 6 -1.25 20.23 3.42
N TRP A 7 -1.78 20.13 4.63
CA TRP A 7 -3.02 19.45 4.97
C TRP A 7 -4.31 20.26 4.69
N ASP A 8 -4.21 21.56 4.36
CA ASP A 8 -5.38 22.42 4.03
C ASP A 8 -5.66 22.54 2.51
N ASP A 9 -4.91 21.82 1.67
CA ASP A 9 -5.12 21.86 0.22
C ASP A 9 -6.47 21.21 -0.19
N ASN A 10 -7.21 21.89 -1.07
CA ASN A 10 -8.50 21.41 -1.59
C ASN A 10 -8.41 20.01 -2.23
N GLU A 11 -7.27 19.67 -2.83
CA GLU A 11 -7.02 18.31 -3.34
C GLU A 11 -6.85 17.29 -2.22
N PHE A 12 -6.14 17.63 -1.15
CA PHE A 12 -6.01 16.74 0.02
C PHE A 12 -7.36 16.53 0.70
N VAL A 13 -8.15 17.59 0.89
CA VAL A 13 -9.52 17.50 1.44
C VAL A 13 -10.42 16.66 0.54
N PHE A 14 -10.30 16.76 -0.79
CA PHE A 14 -11.03 15.92 -1.75
C PHE A 14 -10.61 14.45 -1.65
N LEU A 15 -9.31 14.16 -1.62
CA LEU A 15 -8.77 12.81 -1.43
C LEU A 15 -9.25 12.22 -0.09
N MET A 16 -9.20 13.00 0.98
CA MET A 16 -9.62 12.60 2.33
C MET A 16 -11.11 12.33 2.47
N LYS A 17 -11.96 13.16 1.86
CA LYS A 17 -13.42 13.05 2.04
C LYS A 17 -14.08 12.07 1.07
N ASN A 18 -13.59 11.95 -0.15
CA ASN A 18 -14.29 11.22 -1.22
C ASN A 18 -13.56 9.96 -1.65
N VAL A 19 -12.23 9.98 -1.63
CA VAL A 19 -11.43 8.92 -2.20
C VAL A 19 -11.09 7.86 -1.15
N PHE A 20 -10.60 8.28 0.03
CA PHE A 20 -10.14 7.34 1.06
C PHE A 20 -11.21 6.47 1.73
N PRO A 21 -12.46 6.94 1.96
CA PRO A 21 -13.53 6.05 2.41
C PRO A 21 -13.81 4.92 1.41
N THR A 22 -13.74 5.23 0.11
CA THR A 22 -13.90 4.26 -0.98
C THR A 22 -12.72 3.26 -1.02
N ILE A 23 -11.49 3.74 -0.82
CA ILE A 23 -10.31 2.87 -0.68
C ILE A 23 -10.52 1.89 0.47
N ARG A 24 -10.90 2.39 1.66
CA ARG A 24 -11.09 1.56 2.86
C ARG A 24 -12.13 0.48 2.61
N ALA A 25 -13.25 0.81 1.98
CA ALA A 25 -14.29 -0.16 1.64
C ALA A 25 -13.82 -1.25 0.67
N LYS A 26 -13.01 -0.90 -0.34
CA LYS A 26 -12.51 -1.86 -1.34
C LYS A 26 -11.32 -2.70 -0.86
N ILE A 27 -10.40 -2.11 -0.09
CA ILE A 27 -9.34 -2.84 0.62
C ILE A 27 -9.95 -3.90 1.55
N ASN A 28 -11.07 -3.56 2.20
CA ASN A 28 -11.80 -4.48 3.07
C ASN A 28 -12.71 -5.46 2.32
N SER A 29 -12.75 -5.43 0.98
CA SER A 29 -13.50 -6.45 0.23
C SER A 29 -12.81 -7.80 0.43
N GLN A 30 -13.53 -8.76 1.02
CA GLN A 30 -12.96 -10.09 1.29
C GLN A 30 -12.62 -10.87 0.01
N GLN A 31 -13.08 -10.42 -1.16
CA GLN A 31 -12.91 -11.13 -2.43
C GLN A 31 -11.45 -11.14 -2.90
N VAL A 32 -10.75 -10.00 -2.86
CA VAL A 32 -9.35 -9.91 -3.31
C VAL A 32 -8.42 -10.77 -2.44
N PRO A 33 -8.42 -10.66 -1.09
CA PRO A 33 -7.65 -11.56 -0.24
C PRO A 33 -7.99 -13.03 -0.49
N LYS A 34 -9.27 -13.40 -0.55
CA LYS A 34 -9.69 -14.80 -0.78
C LYS A 34 -9.16 -15.34 -2.10
N PHE A 35 -9.30 -14.59 -3.19
CA PHE A 35 -8.79 -14.98 -4.49
C PHE A 35 -7.28 -15.23 -4.45
N LEU A 36 -6.50 -14.27 -3.91
CA LEU A 36 -5.03 -14.38 -3.87
C LEU A 36 -4.57 -15.59 -3.04
N GLN A 37 -5.28 -15.87 -1.95
CA GLN A 37 -5.04 -17.04 -1.11
C GLN A 37 -5.34 -18.33 -1.88
N VAL A 38 -6.45 -18.43 -2.60
CA VAL A 38 -6.84 -19.62 -3.37
C VAL A 38 -5.92 -19.83 -4.58
N SER A 39 -5.68 -18.78 -5.35
CA SER A 39 -4.94 -18.82 -6.62
C SER A 39 -3.48 -19.24 -6.43
N ALA A 40 -2.93 -19.05 -5.23
CA ALA A 40 -1.54 -19.33 -4.92
C ALA A 40 -1.36 -20.11 -3.61
N LYS A 41 -2.39 -20.83 -3.14
CA LYS A 41 -2.40 -21.54 -1.85
C LYS A 41 -1.25 -22.52 -1.67
N LYS A 42 -0.72 -23.08 -2.76
CA LYS A 42 0.39 -24.04 -2.75
C LYS A 42 1.77 -23.38 -2.66
N LYS A 43 1.87 -22.06 -2.86
CA LYS A 43 3.14 -21.33 -2.75
C LYS A 43 3.47 -21.13 -1.27
N LYS A 44 4.70 -21.46 -0.90
CA LYS A 44 5.17 -21.38 0.48
C LYS A 44 5.11 -19.96 1.03
N GLU A 45 5.43 -18.97 0.19
CA GLU A 45 5.41 -17.55 0.54
C GLU A 45 3.99 -17.09 0.90
N VAL A 46 2.98 -17.53 0.14
CA VAL A 46 1.57 -17.20 0.40
C VAL A 46 1.08 -17.88 1.68
N GLN A 47 1.47 -19.13 1.91
CA GLN A 47 1.15 -19.84 3.16
C GLN A 47 1.74 -19.15 4.39
N ASN A 48 3.00 -18.69 4.28
CA ASN A 48 3.66 -17.96 5.35
C ASN A 48 2.93 -16.65 5.64
N ILE A 49 2.60 -15.86 4.62
CA ILE A 49 1.86 -14.59 4.81
C ILE A 49 0.51 -14.85 5.51
N ILE A 50 -0.24 -15.87 5.08
CA ILE A 50 -1.52 -16.22 5.72
C ILE A 50 -1.32 -16.63 7.18
N ALA A 51 -0.33 -17.48 7.46
CA ALA A 51 -0.04 -17.94 8.81
C ALA A 51 0.37 -16.78 9.73
N ASP A 52 1.21 -15.86 9.24
CA ASP A 52 1.66 -14.70 9.98
C ASP A 52 0.51 -13.73 10.28
N VAL A 53 -0.37 -13.48 9.31
CA VAL A 53 -1.58 -12.65 9.50
C VAL A 53 -2.50 -13.25 10.55
N GLU A 54 -2.77 -14.56 10.47
CA GLU A 54 -3.62 -15.24 11.45
C GLU A 54 -2.99 -15.30 12.85
N SER A 55 -1.66 -15.41 12.93
CA SER A 55 -0.94 -15.31 14.20
C SER A 55 -1.03 -13.89 14.77
N ALA A 56 -0.82 -12.87 13.94
CA ALA A 56 -0.89 -11.47 14.34
C ALA A 56 -2.29 -11.09 14.84
N LYS A 57 -3.36 -11.58 14.19
CA LYS A 57 -4.75 -11.34 14.62
C LYS A 57 -5.06 -11.95 15.98
N LYS A 58 -4.51 -13.14 16.25
CA LYS A 58 -4.63 -13.79 17.57
C LYS A 58 -3.91 -12.99 18.65
N GLU A 59 -2.76 -12.39 18.33
CA GLU A 59 -1.99 -11.56 19.25
C GLU A 59 -2.66 -10.21 19.52
N SER A 60 -3.11 -9.51 18.48
CA SER A 60 -3.74 -8.19 18.60
C SER A 60 -5.18 -8.25 19.12
N GLY A 61 -5.88 -9.35 18.87
CA GLY A 61 -7.31 -9.48 19.16
C GLY A 61 -8.20 -8.69 18.20
N ASP A 62 -7.67 -8.23 17.07
CA ASP A 62 -8.39 -7.44 16.07
C ASP A 62 -8.01 -7.81 14.62
N HIS A 63 -8.58 -7.09 13.67
CA HIS A 63 -8.38 -7.27 12.23
C HIS A 63 -7.33 -6.33 11.62
N SER A 64 -6.60 -5.57 12.44
CA SER A 64 -5.55 -4.65 11.93
C SER A 64 -4.48 -5.32 11.05
N PRO A 65 -4.15 -6.62 11.21
CA PRO A 65 -3.19 -7.29 10.32
C PRO A 65 -3.72 -7.64 8.93
N ASP A 66 -5.05 -7.59 8.70
CA ASP A 66 -5.65 -7.98 7.41
C ASP A 66 -5.18 -7.06 6.27
N VAL A 67 -5.03 -5.76 6.51
CA VAL A 67 -4.63 -4.79 5.47
C VAL A 67 -3.15 -4.92 5.09
N PRO A 68 -2.18 -4.92 6.03
CA PRO A 68 -0.79 -5.26 5.71
C PRO A 68 -0.65 -6.61 5.01
N GLY A 69 -1.44 -7.61 5.43
CA GLY A 69 -1.50 -8.94 4.81
C GLY A 69 -1.93 -8.88 3.35
N LEU A 70 -2.99 -8.15 3.02
CA LEU A 70 -3.43 -7.94 1.64
C LEU A 70 -2.35 -7.26 0.79
N ILE A 71 -1.69 -6.23 1.30
CA ILE A 71 -0.61 -5.55 0.58
C ILE A 71 0.54 -6.51 0.26
N LEU A 72 0.96 -7.34 1.22
CA LEU A 72 2.02 -8.33 0.99
C LEU A 72 1.60 -9.43 0.02
N LEU A 73 0.34 -9.89 0.07
CA LEU A 73 -0.21 -10.83 -0.92
C LEU A 73 -0.22 -10.23 -2.33
N LEU A 74 -0.60 -8.95 -2.47
CA LEU A 74 -0.57 -8.23 -3.75
C LEU A 74 0.85 -8.07 -4.29
N CYS A 75 1.81 -7.63 -3.45
CA CYS A 75 3.22 -7.56 -3.83
C CYS A 75 3.73 -8.91 -4.35
N ASN A 76 3.46 -9.98 -3.61
CA ASN A 76 3.87 -11.33 -4.00
C ASN A 76 3.21 -11.80 -5.32
N HIS A 77 1.94 -11.47 -5.55
CA HIS A 77 1.25 -11.82 -6.79
C HIS A 77 1.76 -11.02 -7.99
N LEU A 78 1.97 -9.71 -7.81
CA LEU A 78 2.41 -8.80 -8.86
C LEU A 78 3.93 -8.92 -9.12
N GLY A 79 4.68 -9.52 -8.20
CA GLY A 79 6.15 -9.62 -8.25
C GLY A 79 6.83 -8.28 -7.98
N ASP A 80 6.16 -7.39 -7.24
CA ASP A 80 6.67 -6.09 -6.83
C ASP A 80 7.45 -6.21 -5.53
N LYS A 81 8.49 -5.39 -5.37
CA LYS A 81 9.18 -5.21 -4.09
C LYS A 81 8.63 -3.98 -3.39
N TRP A 82 8.70 -4.02 -2.07
CA TRP A 82 8.09 -3.00 -1.22
C TRP A 82 9.11 -2.13 -0.49
N ASP A 83 10.42 -2.40 -0.66
CA ASP A 83 11.52 -1.75 0.07
C ASP A 83 11.57 -0.22 -0.08
N ASP A 84 11.13 0.32 -1.23
CA ASP A 84 11.06 1.77 -1.47
C ASP A 84 9.80 2.42 -0.89
N LEU A 85 8.76 1.63 -0.60
CA LEU A 85 7.45 2.08 -0.12
C LEU A 85 7.28 1.87 1.38
N PHE A 86 7.94 0.88 1.97
CA PHE A 86 7.85 0.56 3.39
C PHE A 86 9.21 0.25 3.99
N TYR A 87 9.43 0.77 5.20
CA TYR A 87 10.64 0.56 5.97
C TYR A 87 10.26 0.04 7.36
N LEU A 88 10.70 -1.18 7.69
CA LEU A 88 10.49 -1.78 9.01
C LEU A 88 11.59 -1.31 9.99
N ALA A 89 11.21 -0.43 10.91
CA ALA A 89 12.08 0.05 11.98
C ALA A 89 11.93 -0.81 13.24
N LYS A 90 13.05 -1.00 13.97
CA LYS A 90 13.02 -1.66 15.28
C LYS A 90 12.17 -0.84 16.26
N GLU A 91 11.42 -1.53 17.11
CA GLU A 91 10.53 -0.90 18.09
C GLU A 91 11.25 0.07 19.05
N THR A 92 12.54 -0.16 19.33
CA THR A 92 13.36 0.69 20.20
C THR A 92 14.07 1.84 19.48
N SER A 93 13.94 1.95 18.15
CA SER A 93 14.62 2.99 17.38
C SER A 93 14.03 4.38 17.66
N THR A 94 14.91 5.37 17.82
CA THR A 94 14.52 6.77 17.87
C THR A 94 14.29 7.33 16.46
N VAL A 95 13.51 8.40 16.35
CA VAL A 95 13.26 9.11 15.07
C VAL A 95 14.58 9.51 14.39
N GLN A 96 15.58 9.96 15.17
CA GLN A 96 16.88 10.35 14.63
C GLN A 96 17.66 9.16 14.06
N ASN A 97 17.57 7.99 14.69
CA ASN A 97 18.24 6.79 14.18
C ASN A 97 17.54 6.27 12.91
N ILE A 98 16.20 6.24 12.92
CA ILE A 98 15.41 5.88 11.74
C ILE A 98 15.77 6.78 10.57
N THR A 99 15.78 8.11 10.77
CA THR A 99 16.07 9.08 9.71
C THR A 99 17.45 8.87 9.07
N LYS A 100 18.46 8.47 9.86
CA LYS A 100 19.81 8.17 9.35
C LYS A 100 19.88 6.90 8.51
N ASP A 101 19.00 5.94 8.79
CA ASP A 101 18.98 4.63 8.14
C ASP A 101 18.04 4.60 6.91
N LEU A 102 17.22 5.64 6.71
CA LEU A 102 16.36 5.78 5.54
C LEU A 102 17.19 5.90 4.26
N LYS A 103 16.77 5.16 3.23
CA LYS A 103 17.43 5.13 1.92
C LYS A 103 16.52 5.50 0.77
N SER A 104 15.21 5.37 0.96
CA SER A 104 14.24 5.70 -0.09
C SER A 104 14.11 7.21 -0.21
N THR A 105 14.29 7.72 -1.42
CA THR A 105 13.99 9.11 -1.79
C THR A 105 12.51 9.31 -2.12
N PHE A 106 11.76 8.22 -2.30
CA PHE A 106 10.33 8.26 -2.53
C PHE A 106 9.55 8.46 -1.23
N PRO A 107 8.29 8.93 -1.28
CA PRO A 107 7.37 8.78 -0.16
C PRO A 107 7.37 7.33 0.33
N CYS A 108 7.59 7.10 1.62
CA CYS A 108 7.62 5.77 2.22
C CYS A 108 7.02 5.77 3.63
N ILE A 109 6.43 4.64 4.01
CA ILE A 109 5.88 4.42 5.34
C ILE A 109 6.95 3.75 6.20
N ILE A 110 7.26 4.35 7.34
CA ILE A 110 8.01 3.69 8.39
C ILE A 110 7.02 2.95 9.29
N ILE A 111 7.26 1.65 9.45
CA ILE A 111 6.51 0.77 10.34
C ILE A 111 7.44 0.45 11.50
N GLN A 112 7.15 0.97 12.68
CA GLN A 112 7.92 0.67 13.88
C GLN A 112 7.22 -0.43 14.67
N GLY A 113 7.90 -1.57 14.79
CA GLY A 113 7.35 -2.74 15.47
C GLY A 113 8.11 -4.03 15.13
N PRO A 114 7.60 -5.19 15.59
CA PRO A 114 8.26 -6.48 15.39
C PRO A 114 8.29 -6.91 13.93
N ASN A 115 7.22 -6.63 13.19
CA ASN A 115 7.05 -6.99 11.79
C ASN A 115 5.98 -6.10 11.13
N MET A 116 5.73 -6.34 9.83
CA MET A 116 4.77 -5.59 9.01
C MET A 116 3.30 -5.73 9.46
N TYR A 117 2.96 -6.83 10.13
CA TYR A 117 1.58 -7.16 10.53
C TYR A 117 1.21 -6.58 11.90
N THR A 118 2.18 -6.48 12.81
CA THR A 118 2.00 -6.01 14.19
C THR A 118 2.70 -4.69 14.47
N GLY A 119 2.90 -3.87 13.44
CA GLY A 119 3.43 -2.51 13.56
C GLY A 119 2.61 -1.69 14.57
N ARG A 120 3.29 -1.02 15.51
CA ARG A 120 2.64 -0.28 16.60
C ARG A 120 2.61 1.23 16.38
N LYS A 121 3.59 1.76 15.65
CA LYS A 121 3.69 3.17 15.30
C LYS A 121 4.02 3.31 13.82
N PHE A 122 3.33 4.21 13.15
CA PHE A 122 3.54 4.48 11.73
C PHE A 122 4.02 5.92 11.55
N MET A 123 4.93 6.11 10.60
CA MET A 123 5.40 7.43 10.19
C MET A 123 5.46 7.49 8.67
N LEU A 124 5.45 8.70 8.12
CA LEU A 124 5.63 8.96 6.71
C LEU A 124 6.91 9.76 6.53
N ALA A 125 7.76 9.30 5.61
CA ALA A 125 8.91 10.06 5.15
C ALA A 125 8.80 10.38 3.66
N VAL A 126 9.42 11.48 3.26
CA VAL A 126 9.58 11.93 1.88
C VAL A 126 11.02 12.41 1.75
N ASP A 127 11.72 11.98 0.71
CA ASP A 127 13.12 12.34 0.47
C ASP A 127 14.01 12.12 1.72
N MET A 128 13.86 10.96 2.35
CA MET A 128 14.57 10.56 3.58
C MET A 128 14.29 11.43 4.82
N VAL A 129 13.31 12.34 4.76
CA VAL A 129 12.89 13.17 5.90
C VAL A 129 11.53 12.70 6.41
N ILE A 130 11.43 12.45 7.71
CA ILE A 130 10.14 12.14 8.34
C ILE A 130 9.30 13.42 8.39
N VAL A 131 8.17 13.39 7.68
CA VAL A 131 7.25 14.53 7.53
C VAL A 131 5.99 14.40 8.41
N ASN A 132 5.68 13.18 8.86
CA ASN A 132 4.60 12.93 9.83
C ASN A 132 4.91 11.67 10.64
N ASP A 133 5.04 11.80 11.96
CA ASP A 133 5.34 10.70 12.87
C ASP A 133 4.17 10.34 13.82
N HIS A 134 2.98 10.88 13.55
CA HIS A 134 1.78 10.74 14.38
C HIS A 134 0.67 9.97 13.65
N ILE A 135 1.00 8.84 13.02
CA ILE A 135 0.03 8.02 12.28
C ILE A 135 -0.35 6.80 13.11
N GLN A 136 -1.65 6.65 13.41
CA GLN A 136 -2.16 5.64 14.34
C GLN A 136 -2.42 4.27 13.69
N THR A 137 -2.72 4.22 12.40
CA THR A 137 -3.09 2.97 11.71
C THR A 137 -2.36 2.83 10.38
N PHE A 138 -2.16 1.57 9.96
CA PHE A 138 -1.52 1.26 8.69
C PHE A 138 -2.33 1.80 7.50
N GLU A 139 -3.67 1.75 7.57
CA GLU A 139 -4.54 2.29 6.53
C GLU A 139 -4.38 3.79 6.39
N SER A 140 -4.30 4.52 7.51
CA SER A 140 -4.04 5.96 7.50
C SER A 140 -2.67 6.26 6.89
N ALA A 141 -1.66 5.43 7.16
CA ALA A 141 -0.34 5.56 6.56
C ALA A 141 -0.37 5.32 5.04
N MET A 142 -1.07 4.28 4.58
CA MET A 142 -1.27 3.98 3.14
C MET A 142 -1.98 5.11 2.40
N ILE A 143 -2.99 5.69 3.04
CA ILE A 143 -3.73 6.86 2.58
C ILE A 143 -2.78 8.04 2.35
N MET A 144 -1.97 8.38 3.35
CA MET A 144 -1.03 9.50 3.26
C MET A 144 0.10 9.23 2.25
N LEU A 145 0.64 8.01 2.23
CA LEU A 145 1.63 7.57 1.24
C LEU A 145 1.10 7.78 -0.18
N PHE A 146 -0.11 7.30 -0.46
CA PHE A 146 -0.75 7.48 -1.75
C PHE A 146 -0.92 8.97 -2.09
N ALA A 147 -1.42 9.78 -1.15
CA ALA A 147 -1.60 11.22 -1.34
C ALA A 147 -0.30 11.94 -1.74
N MET A 148 0.83 11.61 -1.09
CA MET A 148 2.11 12.26 -1.35
C MET A 148 2.58 12.11 -2.80
N PHE A 149 2.33 10.97 -3.44
CA PHE A 149 2.66 10.79 -4.86
C PHE A 149 1.89 11.75 -5.78
N PHE A 150 0.66 12.13 -5.42
CA PHE A 150 -0.13 13.09 -6.19
C PHE A 150 0.28 14.52 -5.88
N ILE A 151 0.30 14.89 -4.59
CA ILE A 151 0.63 16.25 -4.12
C ILE A 151 2.01 16.68 -4.61
N LEU A 152 3.02 15.82 -4.47
CA LEU A 152 4.40 16.14 -4.86
C LEU A 152 4.67 15.94 -6.37
N ASN A 153 3.67 15.44 -7.10
CA ASN A 153 3.78 15.05 -8.49
C ASN A 153 4.96 14.10 -8.81
N ILE A 154 5.21 13.12 -7.93
CA ILE A 154 6.32 12.15 -8.06
C ILE A 154 5.82 10.87 -8.74
N GLU A 155 6.67 10.22 -9.56
CA GLU A 155 6.40 8.88 -10.11
C GLU A 155 6.55 7.79 -9.04
N TYR A 156 5.82 6.69 -9.16
CA TYR A 156 5.98 5.53 -8.29
C TYR A 156 7.37 4.89 -8.48
N PRO A 157 7.99 4.36 -7.41
CA PRO A 157 9.24 3.61 -7.53
C PRO A 157 9.04 2.42 -8.46
N SER A 158 9.99 2.16 -9.36
CA SER A 158 9.84 1.15 -10.42
C SER A 158 9.55 -0.26 -9.90
N GLU A 159 10.13 -0.62 -8.75
CA GLU A 159 9.97 -1.94 -8.13
C GLU A 159 8.60 -2.13 -7.44
N GLY A 160 7.90 -1.05 -7.10
CA GLY A 160 6.57 -1.04 -6.46
C GLY A 160 5.47 -0.40 -7.31
N ALA A 161 5.77 -0.08 -8.57
CA ALA A 161 4.90 0.69 -9.45
C ALA A 161 3.61 -0.06 -9.83
N THR A 162 3.66 -1.40 -9.94
CA THR A 162 2.48 -2.20 -10.30
C THR A 162 1.49 -2.26 -9.13
N LEU A 163 1.98 -2.41 -7.90
CA LEU A 163 1.19 -2.37 -6.68
C LEU A 163 0.48 -1.01 -6.57
N MET A 164 1.24 0.08 -6.71
CA MET A 164 0.68 1.43 -6.59
C MET A 164 -0.32 1.73 -7.71
N GLU A 165 -0.06 1.29 -8.96
CA GLU A 165 -1.03 1.38 -10.05
C GLU A 165 -2.28 0.51 -9.79
N PHE A 166 -2.12 -0.68 -9.21
CA PHE A 166 -3.26 -1.53 -8.83
C PHE A 166 -4.13 -0.85 -7.79
N ILE A 167 -3.53 -0.30 -6.73
CA ILE A 167 -4.25 0.47 -5.71
C ILE A 167 -4.97 1.65 -6.36
N GLN A 168 -4.25 2.46 -7.17
CA GLN A 168 -4.80 3.60 -7.91
C GLN A 168 -6.04 3.23 -8.74
N ARG A 169 -5.99 2.15 -9.51
CA ARG A 169 -7.08 1.79 -10.43
C ARG A 169 -8.21 1.03 -9.74
N CYS A 170 -7.87 0.05 -8.90
CA CYS A 170 -8.83 -0.93 -8.40
C CYS A 170 -9.45 -0.48 -7.07
N PHE A 171 -8.66 0.08 -6.16
CA PHE A 171 -9.13 0.52 -4.85
C PHE A 171 -9.55 1.99 -4.86
N VAL A 172 -8.79 2.84 -5.53
CA VAL A 172 -9.05 4.29 -5.55
C VAL A 172 -10.02 4.67 -6.68
N GLY A 173 -9.98 3.96 -7.80
CA GLY A 173 -10.77 4.28 -8.99
C GLY A 173 -10.23 5.49 -9.78
N LEU A 174 -9.00 5.93 -9.49
CA LEU A 174 -8.34 6.98 -10.25
C LEU A 174 -7.78 6.39 -11.55
N ASN A 175 -8.38 6.79 -12.65
CA ASN A 175 -7.96 6.42 -13.99
C ASN A 175 -7.76 7.71 -14.82
N PRO A 176 -6.63 8.42 -14.65
CA PRO A 176 -6.41 9.67 -15.35
C PRO A 176 -6.45 9.43 -16.87
N GLU A 177 -7.24 10.23 -17.61
CA GLU A 177 -7.23 10.18 -19.08
C GLU A 177 -5.87 10.61 -19.66
N LYS A 178 -5.11 11.40 -18.89
CA LYS A 178 -3.74 11.85 -19.20
C LYS A 178 -2.90 11.84 -17.92
N GLY A 179 -1.65 11.41 -18.03
CA GLY A 179 -0.71 11.31 -16.92
C GLY A 179 -0.66 9.88 -16.33
N ARG A 180 0.56 9.40 -16.10
CA ARG A 180 0.83 8.11 -15.46
C ARG A 180 1.81 8.38 -14.33
N LYS A 181 1.58 7.77 -13.18
CA LYS A 181 2.57 7.75 -12.09
C LYS A 181 3.58 6.64 -12.28
N THR A 182 3.32 5.68 -13.17
CA THR A 182 4.28 4.62 -13.47
C THR A 182 5.36 5.08 -14.45
N PRO A 183 6.63 4.68 -14.26
CA PRO A 183 7.73 5.05 -15.15
C PRO A 183 7.46 4.63 -16.60
N LYS A 184 7.92 5.45 -17.56
CA LYS A 184 7.75 5.15 -18.99
C LYS A 184 8.59 3.92 -19.40
N SER A 185 7.90 2.85 -19.81
CA SER A 185 8.54 1.68 -20.42
C SER A 185 8.58 1.82 -21.96
N LYS A 186 9.55 1.14 -22.61
CA LYS A 186 9.65 1.05 -24.08
C LYS A 186 8.42 0.40 -24.73
N LYS A 187 7.67 -0.43 -24.00
CA LYS A 187 6.38 -1.01 -24.41
C LYS A 187 5.28 -0.37 -23.57
N SER A 188 4.71 0.73 -24.09
CA SER A 188 3.72 1.50 -23.36
C SER A 188 2.33 0.88 -23.51
N TYR A 189 1.91 0.09 -22.52
CA TYR A 189 0.50 -0.32 -22.40
C TYR A 189 -0.29 0.77 -21.65
N PRO A 190 -1.57 0.99 -21.98
CA PRO A 190 -2.44 1.90 -21.23
C PRO A 190 -2.62 1.47 -19.75
N VAL A 191 -2.58 0.16 -19.50
CA VAL A 191 -2.67 -0.47 -18.18
C VAL A 191 -1.64 -1.59 -18.11
N ASN A 192 -0.99 -1.80 -16.96
CA ASN A 192 -0.08 -2.92 -16.77
C ASN A 192 -0.80 -4.27 -17.04
N PRO A 193 -0.27 -5.14 -17.92
CA PRO A 193 -0.89 -6.44 -18.22
C PRO A 193 -1.11 -7.34 -17.01
N LYS A 194 -0.25 -7.26 -15.98
CA LYS A 194 -0.42 -8.01 -14.73
C LYS A 194 -1.70 -7.59 -13.98
N ILE A 195 -2.01 -6.30 -13.99
CA ILE A 195 -3.24 -5.76 -13.39
C ILE A 195 -4.46 -6.24 -14.18
N LEU A 196 -4.41 -6.19 -15.51
CA LEU A 196 -5.49 -6.70 -16.35
C LEU A 196 -5.75 -8.19 -16.12
N ALA A 197 -4.69 -9.00 -16.03
CA ALA A 197 -4.81 -10.42 -15.73
C ALA A 197 -5.40 -10.66 -14.34
N LEU A 198 -4.92 -9.96 -13.31
CA LEU A 198 -5.45 -10.08 -11.95
C LEU A 198 -6.94 -9.68 -11.88
N VAL A 199 -7.33 -8.56 -12.49
CA VAL A 199 -8.73 -8.12 -12.53
C VAL A 199 -9.61 -9.09 -13.33
N GLY A 200 -9.10 -9.63 -14.45
CA GLY A 200 -9.81 -10.64 -15.23
C GLY A 200 -10.09 -11.91 -14.42
N ASN A 201 -9.06 -12.44 -13.76
CA ASN A 201 -9.17 -13.63 -12.93
C ASN A 201 -10.05 -13.40 -11.69
N LEU A 202 -10.01 -12.19 -11.11
CA LEU A 202 -10.91 -11.82 -10.00
C LEU A 202 -12.37 -11.85 -10.43
N LYS A 203 -12.70 -11.32 -11.62
CA LYS A 203 -14.07 -11.35 -12.15
C LYS A 203 -14.55 -12.78 -12.42
N GLU A 204 -13.70 -13.62 -12.99
CA GLU A 204 -13.99 -15.04 -13.23
C GLU A 204 -14.25 -15.78 -11.92
N PHE A 205 -13.37 -15.56 -10.93
CA PHE A 205 -13.55 -16.11 -9.59
C PHE A 205 -14.87 -15.64 -8.97
N GLU A 206 -15.20 -14.35 -9.02
CA GLU A 206 -16.46 -13.83 -8.50
C GLU A 206 -17.69 -14.45 -9.18
N SER A 207 -17.65 -14.69 -10.50
CA SER A 207 -18.74 -15.36 -11.21
C SER A 207 -18.94 -16.82 -10.78
N ASP A 208 -17.87 -17.53 -10.45
CA ASP A 208 -17.92 -18.94 -9.99
C ASP A 208 -18.58 -19.08 -8.61
N TRP A 209 -18.59 -18.01 -7.79
CA TRP A 209 -19.23 -18.00 -6.46
C TRP A 209 -20.67 -17.48 -6.46
N THR A 210 -21.20 -17.07 -7.62
CA THR A 210 -22.59 -16.61 -7.78
C THR A 210 -23.56 -17.66 -8.31
N VAL A 211 -23.17 -18.95 -8.27
CA VAL A 211 -24.00 -20.11 -8.63
C VAL A 211 -24.62 -20.77 -7.40
#